data_AF-A0A2T3HW46-F1
#
_entry.id   AF-A0A2T3HW46-F1
#
_cell.length_a   1.000
_cell.length_b   1.000
_cell.length_c   1.000
_cell.angle_alpha   90.00
_cell.angle_beta   90.00
_cell.angle_gamma   90.00
#
_symmetry.space_group_name_H-M   'P 1'
#
loop_
_entity.id
_entity.type
_entity.pdbx_description
1 polymer ?
#
loop_
_entity_poly.entity_id
_entity_poly.type
_entity_poly.pdbx_seq_one_letter_code
_entity_poly.pdbx_strand_id
1 'polypeptide(L)' 'MNRKKKINETLKKKMKKANAKLNKSTKPRYISKAERAKLDAEAALVAETTDVVSDAIDDVNTESDAK' A
#
# COMPACT_ATOMS: atom_id res chain seq x y z
N MET A 1 44.32 -5.05 -0.71
CA MET A 1 43.14 -4.30 -0.24
C MET A 1 43.08 -4.38 1.28
N ASN A 2 43.18 -3.25 1.99
CA ASN A 2 43.15 -3.26 3.45
C ASN A 2 41.85 -3.89 3.98
N ARG A 3 41.95 -4.67 5.06
CA ARG A 3 40.83 -5.38 5.71
C ARG A 3 39.61 -4.48 5.91
N LYS A 4 39.81 -3.23 6.35
CA LYS A 4 38.77 -2.21 6.50
C LYS A 4 38.00 -1.95 5.20
N LYS A 5 38.69 -1.79 4.06
CA LYS A 5 38.06 -1.54 2.76
C LYS A 5 37.23 -2.75 2.30
N LYS A 6 37.72 -3.97 2.52
CA LYS A 6 37.02 -5.22 2.16
C LYS A 6 35.71 -5.40 2.93
N ILE A 7 35.73 -5.12 4.24
CA ILE A 7 34.53 -5.18 5.09
C ILE A 7 33.48 -4.18 4.58
N ASN A 8 33.87 -2.93 4.37
CA ASN A 8 32.96 -1.87 3.92
C ASN A 8 32.34 -2.17 2.55
N GLU A 9 33.12 -2.69 1.60
CA GLU A 9 32.57 -3.09 0.31
C GLU A 9 31.59 -4.26 0.43
N THR A 10 31.86 -5.22 1.31
CA THR A 10 30.96 -6.35 1.54
C THR A 10 29.63 -5.90 2.15
N LEU A 11 29.68 -5.01 3.14
CA LEU A 11 28.49 -4.42 3.75
C LEU A 11 27.66 -3.63 2.73
N LYS A 12 28.31 -2.76 1.93
CA LYS A 12 27.65 -2.02 0.85
C LYS A 12 26.97 -2.95 -0.17
N LYS A 13 27.64 -4.04 -0.56
CA LYS A 13 27.07 -5.04 -1.48
C LYS A 13 25.84 -5.73 -0.88
N LYS A 14 25.86 -6.08 0.41
CA LYS A 14 24.70 -6.67 1.11
C LYS A 14 23.53 -5.69 1.20
N MET A 15 23.79 -4.44 1.59
CA MET A 15 22.77 -3.39 1.66
C MET A 15 22.11 -3.14 0.29
N LYS A 16 22.91 -3.06 -0.78
CA LYS A 16 22.37 -2.92 -2.15
C LYS A 16 21.49 -4.09 -2.57
N LYS A 17 21.88 -5.33 -2.23
CA LYS A 17 21.07 -6.53 -2.50
C LYS A 17 19.76 -6.55 -1.71
N ALA A 18 19.76 -6.08 -0.46
CA ALA A 18 18.54 -5.96 0.34
C ALA A 18 17.60 -4.90 -0.24
N ASN A 19 18.11 -3.70 -0.54
CA ASN A 19 17.30 -2.61 -1.09
C ASN A 19 16.74 -2.93 -2.48
N ALA A 20 17.50 -3.64 -3.32
CA ALA A 20 17.02 -4.08 -4.64
C ALA A 20 15.77 -4.96 -4.57
N LYS A 21 15.60 -5.74 -3.50
CA LYS A 21 14.41 -6.58 -3.27
C LYS A 21 13.20 -5.77 -2.77
N LEU A 22 13.44 -4.66 -2.09
CA LEU A 22 12.39 -3.80 -1.52
C LEU A 22 11.87 -2.75 -2.51
N ASN A 23 12.59 -2.54 -3.63
CA ASN A 23 12.18 -1.60 -4.67
C ASN A 23 10.90 -2.09 -5.37
N LYS A 24 9.75 -1.57 -4.94
CA LYS A 24 8.49 -1.68 -5.68
C LYS A 24 8.52 -0.69 -6.84
N SER A 25 8.11 -1.13 -8.03
CA SER A 25 7.91 -0.22 -9.17
C SER A 25 6.84 0.81 -8.80
N THR A 26 7.13 2.09 -9.03
CA THR A 26 6.15 3.19 -8.82
C THR A 26 5.04 3.19 -9.86
N LYS A 27 5.18 2.41 -10.94
CA LYS A 27 4.18 2.30 -12.00
C LYS A 27 3.18 1.18 -11.65
N PRO A 28 1.87 1.42 -11.79
CA PRO A 28 0.89 0.35 -11.65
C PRO A 28 1.17 -0.73 -12.69
N ARG A 29 0.99 -2.00 -12.29
CA ARG A 29 1.10 -3.11 -13.23
C ARG A 29 0.06 -2.93 -14.33
N TYR A 30 0.45 -3.04 -15.59
CA TYR A 30 -0.53 -3.04 -16.67
C TYR A 30 -1.39 -4.28 -16.54
N ILE A 31 -2.69 -4.07 -16.41
CA ILE A 31 -3.72 -5.10 -16.38
C ILE A 31 -4.55 -4.95 -17.65
N SER A 32 -5.11 -6.06 -18.13
CA SER A 32 -5.94 -6.05 -19.33
C SER A 32 -7.20 -5.19 -19.14
N LYS A 33 -7.84 -4.77 -20.24
CA LYS A 33 -9.09 -3.98 -20.17
C LYS A 33 -10.19 -4.69 -19.37
N ALA A 34 -10.27 -6.02 -19.49
CA ALA A 34 -11.24 -6.83 -18.76
C ALA A 34 -10.93 -6.87 -17.25
N GLU A 35 -9.67 -7.00 -16.86
CA GLU A 35 -9.27 -6.98 -15.45
C GLU A 35 -9.44 -5.61 -14.81
N ARG A 36 -9.18 -4.53 -15.56
CA ARG A 36 -9.42 -3.16 -15.08
C ARG A 36 -10.91 -2.94 -14.80
N ALA A 37 -11.80 -3.34 -15.71
CA ALA A 37 -13.24 -3.24 -15.49
C ALA A 37 -13.74 -4.04 -14.28
N LYS A 38 -13.16 -5.23 -14.02
CA LYS A 38 -13.47 -6.03 -12.83
C LYS A 38 -13.03 -5.34 -11.55
N LEU A 39 -11.81 -4.80 -11.51
CA LEU A 39 -11.30 -4.09 -10.35
C LEU A 39 -12.05 -2.78 -10.09
N ASP A 40 -12.47 -2.06 -11.14
CA ASP A 40 -13.26 -0.83 -11.01
C ASP A 40 -14.66 -1.13 -10.45
N ALA A 41 -15.29 -2.25 -10.87
CA ALA A 41 -16.56 -2.70 -10.33
C ALA A 41 -16.44 -3.16 -8.86
N GLU A 42 -15.39 -3.92 -8.51
CA GLU A 42 -15.11 -4.31 -7.13
C GLU A 42 -14.80 -3.09 -6.24
N ALA A 43 -14.04 -2.11 -6.76
CA ALA A 43 -13.75 -0.87 -6.06
C ALA A 43 -15.00 0.00 -5.83
N ALA A 44 -15.93 0.03 -6.80
CA ALA A 44 -17.20 0.73 -6.65
C ALA A 44 -18.08 0.10 -5.56
N LEU A 45 -18.15 -1.23 -5.49
CA LEU A 45 -18.87 -1.93 -4.43
C LEU A 45 -18.24 -1.69 -3.05
N VAL A 46 -16.92 -1.70 -2.96
CA VAL A 46 -16.23 -1.40 -1.69
C VAL A 46 -16.46 0.04 -1.27
N ALA A 47 -16.38 1.01 -2.19
CA ALA A 47 -16.63 2.42 -1.89
C ALA A 47 -18.07 2.66 -1.39
N GLU A 48 -19.07 2.03 -2.03
CA GLU A 48 -20.47 2.12 -1.62
C GLU A 48 -20.68 1.50 -0.23
N THR A 49 -20.02 0.39 0.08
CA THR A 49 -20.08 -0.19 1.44
C THR A 49 -19.34 0.64 2.49
N THR A 50 -18.27 1.34 2.13
CA THR A 50 -17.54 2.19 3.08
C THR A 50 -18.29 3.48 3.38
N ASP A 51 -18.95 4.08 2.39
CA ASP A 51 -19.76 5.29 2.58
C ASP A 51 -21.00 5.01 3.43
N VAL A 52 -21.66 3.85 3.23
CA VAL A 52 -22.82 3.43 4.06
C VAL A 52 -22.41 3.14 5.51
N VAL A 53 -21.19 2.61 5.73
CA VAL A 53 -20.69 2.33 7.08
C VAL A 53 -20.23 3.62 7.78
N SER A 54 -19.64 4.59 7.07
CA SER A 54 -19.30 5.89 7.69
C SER A 54 -20.55 6.69 8.08
N ASP A 55 -21.56 6.73 7.21
CA ASP A 55 -22.81 7.48 7.47
C ASP A 55 -23.59 6.88 8.66
N ALA A 56 -23.52 5.56 8.86
CA ALA A 56 -24.14 4.88 10.00
C ALA A 56 -23.37 5.02 11.33
N ILE A 57 -22.05 5.31 11.29
CA ILE A 57 -21.24 5.49 12.50
C ILE A 57 -21.32 6.94 13.02
N ASP A 58 -21.49 7.90 12.12
CA ASP A 58 -21.60 9.32 12.49
C ASP A 58 -22.92 9.62 13.24
N ASP A 59 -24.03 8.95 12.90
CA ASP A 59 -25.34 9.17 13.55
C ASP A 59 -25.41 8.65 15.00
N VAL A 60 -24.65 7.59 15.33
CA VAL A 60 -24.63 6.98 16.68
C VAL A 60 -23.80 7.80 17.68
N ASN A 61 -22.75 8.49 17.22
CA ASN A 61 -21.87 9.27 18.10
C ASN A 61 -22.49 10.62 18.50
N THR A 62 -23.31 11.23 17.64
CA THR A 62 -23.96 12.52 17.90
C THR A 62 -25.06 12.46 18.97
N GLU A 63 -25.68 11.31 19.22
CA GLU A 63 -26.66 11.15 20.31
C GLU A 63 -26.00 10.89 21.69
N SER A 64 -24.72 10.48 21.72
CA SER A 64 -24.04 10.13 22.97
C SER A 64 -23.40 11.31 23.73
N ASP A 65 -23.18 12.44 23.05
CA ASP A 65 -22.53 13.65 23.62
C ASP A 65 -23.54 14.69 24.17
N ALA A 66 -24.84 14.42 24.08
CA ALA A 66 -25.92 15.30 24.55
C ALA A 66 -26.62 14.76 25.81
N LYS A 67 -25.87 14.41 26.86
CA LYS A 67 -26.44 14.19 28.20
C LYS A 67 -25.52 14.59 29.34
#